data_AF-A0A286ANM0-F1
#
_entry.id   AF-A0A286ANM0-F1
#
_cell.length_a   1.000
_cell.length_b   1.000
_cell.length_c   1.000
_cell.angle_alpha   90.00
_cell.angle_beta   90.00
_cell.angle_gamma   90.00
#
_symmetry.space_group_name_H-M   'P 1'
#
loop_
_entity.id
_entity.type
_entity.pdbx_description
1 polymer ?
#
loop_
_entity_poly.entity_id
_entity_poly.type
_entity_poly.pdbx_seq_one_letter_code
_entity_poly.pdbx_strand_id
1 'polypeptide(L)' 'MQCRLNGVNFDQGRRSEVKLLECTGTQVKALGLRGEGIDFTGSNFEHLQFEDTILNSAA' A
#
# COMPACT_ATOMS: atom_id res chain seq x y z
N MET A 1 5.70 -15.43 -9.37
CA MET A 1 4.37 -14.93 -9.80
C MET A 1 4.38 -13.42 -9.62
N GLN A 2 4.12 -12.65 -10.68
CA GLN A 2 4.07 -11.19 -10.56
C GLN A 2 2.68 -10.78 -10.08
N CYS A 3 2.60 -10.13 -8.94
CA CYS A 3 1.38 -9.59 -8.37
C CYS A 3 0.95 -8.36 -9.19
N ARG A 4 -0.34 -8.24 -9.54
CA ARG A 4 -0.87 -7.07 -10.25
C ARG A 4 -2.05 -6.48 -9.51
N LEU A 5 -1.93 -5.22 -9.11
CA LEU A 5 -2.87 -4.50 -8.26
C LEU A 5 -3.32 -3.21 -8.94
N ASN A 6 -4.50 -3.22 -9.54
CA ASN A 6 -5.04 -2.04 -10.22
C ASN A 6 -6.25 -1.50 -9.46
N GLY A 7 -6.18 -0.24 -9.04
CA GLY A 7 -7.29 0.44 -8.36
C GLY A 7 -7.47 0.03 -6.90
N VAL A 8 -6.37 -0.21 -6.18
CA VAL A 8 -6.44 -0.57 -4.75
C VAL A 8 -6.72 0.68 -3.93
N ASN A 9 -7.68 0.59 -3.02
CA ASN A 9 -8.07 1.66 -2.11
C ASN A 9 -7.94 1.18 -0.66
N PHE A 10 -7.19 1.92 0.14
CA PHE A 10 -6.95 1.70 1.57
C PHE A 10 -7.51 2.83 2.46
N ASP A 11 -8.35 3.70 1.92
CA ASP A 11 -8.86 4.90 2.58
C ASP A 11 -9.54 4.59 3.91
N GLN A 12 -9.24 5.43 4.91
CA GLN A 12 -9.71 5.40 6.31
C GLN A 12 -9.60 4.04 7.00
N GLY A 13 -8.80 3.13 6.44
CA GLY A 13 -8.60 1.80 6.97
C GLY A 13 -7.56 1.77 8.08
N ARG A 14 -7.69 0.76 8.96
CA ARG A 14 -6.56 0.24 9.70
C ARG A 14 -6.10 -1.04 9.01
N ARG A 15 -4.82 -1.13 8.68
CA ARG A 15 -4.21 -2.29 8.03
C ARG A 15 -2.95 -2.69 8.79
N SER A 16 -2.77 -3.98 8.98
CA SER A 16 -1.58 -4.52 9.63
C SER A 16 -1.05 -5.68 8.79
N GLU A 17 0.28 -5.81 8.73
CA GLU A 17 0.99 -6.95 8.14
C GLU A 17 0.70 -7.19 6.64
N VAL A 18 0.41 -6.12 5.90
CA VAL A 18 0.19 -6.21 4.45
C VAL A 18 1.52 -6.22 3.72
N LYS A 19 1.83 -7.35 3.07
CA LYS A 19 3.02 -7.52 2.23
C LYS A 19 2.64 -7.58 0.76
N LEU A 20 2.95 -6.52 0.03
CA LEU A 20 2.77 -6.40 -1.41
C LEU A 20 4.16 -6.33 -2.05
N LEU A 21 4.78 -7.50 -2.18
CA LEU A 21 6.16 -7.65 -2.64
C LEU A 21 6.19 -7.91 -4.15
N GLU A 22 7.09 -7.21 -4.85
CA GLU A 22 7.28 -7.36 -6.31
C GLU A 22 5.96 -7.23 -7.12
N CYS A 23 5.04 -6.39 -6.64
CA CYS A 23 3.77 -6.11 -7.30
C CYS A 23 3.93 -4.99 -8.33
N THR A 24 3.13 -5.05 -9.39
CA THR A 24 2.94 -3.94 -10.31
C THR A 24 1.50 -3.43 -10.22
N GLY A 25 1.27 -2.16 -10.52
CA GLY A 25 -0.09 -1.64 -10.49
C GLY A 25 -0.23 -0.25 -11.09
N THR A 26 -1.45 0.10 -11.50
CA THR A 26 -1.72 1.40 -12.10
C THR A 26 -2.09 2.47 -11.07
N GLN A 27 -2.84 2.11 -10.03
CA GLN A 27 -3.33 3.07 -9.05
C GLN A 27 -3.47 2.45 -7.66
N VAL A 28 -2.89 3.12 -6.66
CA VAL A 28 -3.05 2.84 -5.23
C VAL A 28 -3.41 4.14 -4.51
N LYS A 29 -4.48 4.11 -3.72
CA LYS A 29 -4.95 5.23 -2.91
C LYS A 29 -5.03 4.85 -1.44
N ALA A 30 -4.58 5.76 -0.60
CA ALA A 30 -4.64 5.65 0.85
C ALA A 30 -4.81 7.05 1.45
N LEU A 31 -6.05 7.42 1.73
CA LEU A 31 -6.43 8.64 2.44
C LEU A 31 -6.79 8.31 3.88
N GLY A 32 -6.05 8.81 4.86
CA GLY A 32 -6.32 8.54 6.28
C GLY A 32 -5.98 7.12 6.72
N LEU A 33 -5.17 6.38 5.96
CA LEU A 33 -4.77 5.01 6.29
C LEU A 33 -3.87 5.02 7.54
N ARG A 34 -4.12 4.08 8.45
CA ARG A 34 -3.19 3.74 9.54
C ARG A 34 -2.67 2.33 9.33
N GLY A 35 -1.45 2.24 8.81
CA GLY A 35 -0.76 1.00 8.46
C GLY A 35 0.34 0.66 9.47
N GLU A 36 0.44 -0.62 9.84
CA GLU A 36 1.55 -1.16 10.62
C GLU A 36 2.14 -2.38 9.91
N GLY A 37 3.45 -2.41 9.68
CA GLY A 37 4.10 -3.50 8.94
C GLY A 37 3.62 -3.60 7.49
N ILE A 38 3.35 -2.46 6.84
CA ILE A 38 3.04 -2.42 5.41
C ILE A 38 4.36 -2.45 4.63
N ASP A 39 4.51 -3.43 3.74
CA ASP A 39 5.73 -3.65 2.95
C ASP A 39 5.41 -3.66 1.46
N PHE A 40 6.01 -2.74 0.72
CA PHE A 40 5.90 -2.60 -0.73
C PHE A 40 7.21 -2.90 -1.46
N THR A 41 8.14 -3.63 -0.84
CA THR A 41 9.48 -3.84 -1.40
C THR A 41 9.43 -4.48 -2.78
N GLY A 42 10.15 -3.87 -3.72
CA GLY A 42 10.21 -4.31 -5.11
C GLY A 42 8.95 -4.00 -5.93
N SER A 43 7.95 -3.32 -5.36
CA SER A 43 6.72 -2.97 -6.07
C SER A 43 6.86 -1.67 -6.85
N ASN A 44 6.16 -1.60 -7.99
CA ASN A 44 6.12 -0.43 -8.86
C ASN A 44 4.67 -0.06 -9.19
N PHE A 45 4.27 1.16 -8.83
CA PHE A 45 2.92 1.67 -9.05
C PHE A 45 2.97 2.97 -9.85
N GLU A 46 2.15 3.08 -10.89
CA GLU A 46 2.14 4.27 -11.76
C GLU A 46 1.59 5.52 -11.05
N HIS A 47 0.53 5.35 -10.25
CA HIS A 47 -0.10 6.44 -9.50
C HIS A 47 -0.30 6.05 -8.03
N LEU A 48 0.49 6.67 -7.15
CA LEU A 48 0.41 6.52 -5.70
C LEU A 48 -0.13 7.81 -5.08
N GLN A 49 -1.21 7.68 -4.32
CA GLN A 49 -1.74 8.77 -3.50
C GLN A 49 -1.78 8.33 -2.05
N PHE A 50 -0.92 8.95 -1.23
CA PHE A 50 -0.94 8.84 0.22
C PHE A 50 -1.23 10.20 0.81
N GLU A 51 -2.32 10.31 1.55
CA GLU A 51 -2.76 11.55 2.19
C GLU A 51 -3.24 11.19 3.60
N ASP A 52 -2.91 12.01 4.61
CA ASP A 52 -3.19 11.75 6.03
C ASP A 52 -2.85 10.32 6.51
N THR A 53 -1.87 9.69 5.87
CA THR A 53 -1.54 8.28 6.08
C THR A 53 -0.36 8.14 7.03
N ILE A 54 -0.52 7.26 8.01
CA ILE A 54 0.53 6.89 8.97
C ILE A 54 0.93 5.46 8.67
N LEU A 55 2.18 5.25 8.26
CA LEU A 55 2.78 3.93 8.07
C LEU A 55 3.89 3.74 9.09
N ASN A 56 3.72 2.76 9.98
CA ASN A 56 4.74 2.34 10.91
C ASN A 56 5.36 1.03 10.43
N SER A 57 6.68 0.89 10.56
CA SER A 57 7.32 -0.42 10.49
C SER A 57 6.94 -1.21 11.74
N ALA A 58 6.49 -2.46 11.58
CA ALA A 58 6.47 -3.38 12.71
C ALA A 58 7.93 -3.55 13.19
N ALA A 59 8.16 -3.30 14.48
CA ALA A 59 9.48 -3.34 15.10
C ALA A 59 10.10 -4.75 15.09
#